data_AF-A0A961P9L5-F1
#
_entry.id   AF-A0A961P9L5-F1
#
_cell.length_a   1.000
_cell.length_b   1.000
_cell.length_c   1.000
_cell.angle_alpha   90.00
_cell.angle_beta   90.00
_cell.angle_gamma   90.00
#
_symmetry.space_group_name_H-M   'P 1'
#
loop_
_entity.id
_entity.type
_entity.pdbx_description
1 polymer ?
#
loop_
_entity_poly.entity_id
_entity_poly.type
_entity_poly.pdbx_seq_one_letter_code
_entity_poly.pdbx_strand_id
1 'polypeptide(L)'
;ISGGALLSMQAKVAGILILLLIALQWAGWLMGDGRLPGTGSTKGTATGLGRIGKVTTFESAHTARNYILDEMVHIVGRKHSQKLRMIATIFLGVIPVLLLLLLPASMPVAILALVSHMVGLFASRWLFFAEAEHVVSLYYQRG
;
A
#
# COMPACT_ATOMS: atom_id res chain seq x y z
N ILE A 1 -9.68 6.86 15.73
CA ILE A 1 -10.93 6.50 16.45
C ILE A 1 -10.81 5.15 17.15
N SER A 2 -10.40 4.07 16.47
CA SER A 2 -10.14 2.75 17.09
C SER A 2 -9.17 2.79 18.27
N GLY A 3 -8.05 3.50 18.14
CA GLY A 3 -7.09 3.68 19.24
C GLY A 3 -7.68 4.41 20.46
N GLY A 4 -8.56 5.39 20.23
CA GLY A 4 -9.28 6.07 21.31
C GLY A 4 -10.23 5.12 22.04
N ALA A 5 -10.99 4.30 21.29
CA ALA A 5 -11.86 3.28 21.87
C ALA A 5 -11.06 2.22 22.69
N LEU A 6 -9.87 1.85 22.22
CA LEU A 6 -8.98 0.93 22.94
C LEU A 6 -8.49 1.56 24.25
N LEU A 7 -8.05 2.83 24.23
CA LEU A 7 -7.61 3.57 25.42
C LEU A 7 -8.76 3.82 26.41
N SER A 8 -10.00 3.95 25.93
CA SER A 8 -11.21 4.02 26.74
C SER A 8 -11.69 2.65 27.24
N MET A 9 -10.89 1.58 27.09
CA MET A 9 -11.21 0.20 27.47
C MET A 9 -12.47 -0.38 26.82
N GLN A 10 -12.91 0.20 25.70
CA GLN A 10 -14.03 -0.29 24.89
C GLN A 10 -13.51 -1.28 23.83
N ALA A 11 -12.96 -2.41 24.27
CA ALA A 11 -12.29 -3.39 23.40
C ALA A 11 -13.20 -3.86 22.23
N LYS A 12 -14.50 -4.07 22.48
CA LYS A 12 -15.45 -4.50 21.45
C LYS A 12 -15.65 -3.45 20.35
N VAL A 13 -15.78 -2.18 20.72
CA VAL A 13 -15.93 -1.07 19.77
C VAL A 13 -14.63 -0.91 18.97
N ALA A 14 -13.47 -0.99 19.62
CA ALA A 14 -12.18 -0.99 18.94
C ALA A 14 -12.05 -2.13 17.94
N GLY A 15 -12.47 -3.36 18.31
CA GLY A 15 -12.49 -4.52 17.43
C GLY A 15 -13.37 -4.32 16.19
N ILE A 16 -14.59 -3.80 16.35
CA ILE A 16 -15.50 -3.52 15.22
C ILE A 16 -14.89 -2.47 14.29
N LEU A 17 -14.30 -1.40 14.82
CA LEU A 17 -13.66 -0.37 14.02
C LEU A 17 -12.43 -0.90 13.26
N ILE A 18 -11.65 -1.81 13.86
CA ILE A 18 -10.53 -2.46 13.17
C ILE A 18 -11.03 -3.39 12.06
N LEU A 19 -12.13 -4.10 12.29
CA LEU A 19 -12.75 -4.94 11.25
C LEU A 19 -13.22 -4.12 10.05
N LEU A 20 -13.86 -2.96 10.30
CA LEU A 20 -14.21 -2.00 9.25
C LEU A 20 -12.96 -1.47 8.51
N LEU A 21 -11.88 -1.18 9.23
CA LEU A 21 -10.63 -0.75 8.63
C LEU A 21 -10.05 -1.79 7.67
N ILE A 22 -10.03 -3.08 8.05
CA ILE A 22 -9.55 -4.15 7.15
C ILE A 22 -10.40 -4.22 5.88
N ALA A 23 -11.73 -4.12 6.02
CA ALA A 23 -12.63 -4.16 4.87
C ALA A 23 -12.35 -2.99 3.90
N LEU A 24 -12.14 -1.79 4.42
CA LEU A 24 -11.77 -0.61 3.64
C LEU A 24 -10.38 -0.76 3.00
N GLN A 25 -9.40 -1.32 3.71
CA GLN A 25 -8.06 -1.58 3.20
C GLN A 25 -8.10 -2.56 2.02
N TRP A 26 -8.87 -3.65 2.14
CA TRP A 26 -9.07 -4.62 1.08
C TRP A 26 -9.79 -4.01 -0.13
N ALA A 27 -10.85 -3.22 0.10
CA ALA A 27 -11.50 -2.47 -0.98
C ALA A 27 -10.53 -1.52 -1.68
N GLY A 28 -9.65 -0.85 -0.93
CA GLY A 28 -8.59 0.00 -1.47
C GLY A 28 -7.63 -0.75 -2.39
N TRP A 29 -7.21 -1.96 -2.02
CA TRP A 29 -6.37 -2.80 -2.88
C TRP A 29 -7.10 -3.25 -4.15
N LEU A 30 -8.34 -3.71 -4.04
CA LEU A 30 -9.15 -4.11 -5.21
C LEU A 30 -9.36 -2.94 -6.18
N MET A 31 -9.62 -1.75 -5.66
CA MET A 31 -9.78 -0.53 -6.46
C MET A 31 -8.45 -0.07 -7.07
N GLY A 32 -7.34 -0.21 -6.35
CA GLY A 32 -6.00 0.13 -6.82
C GLY A 32 -5.55 -0.78 -7.98
N ASP A 33 -5.77 -2.08 -7.84
CA ASP A 33 -5.44 -3.08 -8.87
C ASP A 33 -6.19 -2.81 -10.18
N GLY A 34 -7.43 -2.31 -10.11
CA GLY A 34 -8.27 -2.00 -11.27
C GLY A 34 -8.03 -0.64 -11.94
N ARG A 35 -7.23 0.27 -11.34
CA ARG A 35 -7.09 1.66 -11.82
C ARG A 35 -5.90 1.92 -12.74
N LEU A 36 -4.96 1.00 -12.85
CA LEU A 36 -3.80 1.11 -13.74
C LEU A 36 -4.15 1.30 -15.23
N PRO A 37 -5.22 0.71 -15.81
CA PRO A 37 -5.55 0.93 -17.22
C PRO A 37 -6.21 2.28 -17.54
N GLY A 38 -6.49 3.14 -16.55
CA GLY A 38 -7.38 4.30 -16.72
C GLY A 38 -6.72 5.68 -16.59
N THR A 39 -5.50 5.77 -16.07
CA THR A 39 -4.77 7.04 -16.03
C THR A 39 -4.17 7.29 -17.42
N GLY A 40 -4.91 7.93 -18.33
CA GLY A 40 -4.45 8.30 -19.67
C GLY A 40 -3.28 9.31 -19.72
N SER A 41 -2.38 9.28 -18.73
CA SER A 41 -1.18 10.08 -18.70
C SER A 41 -0.14 9.49 -19.65
N THR A 42 0.00 10.14 -20.80
CA THR A 42 1.01 9.84 -21.82
C THR A 42 2.21 10.78 -21.66
N LYS A 43 3.35 10.46 -22.30
CA LYS A 43 4.50 11.39 -22.38
C LYS A 43 4.07 12.78 -22.88
N GLY A 44 3.05 12.84 -23.74
CA GLY A 44 2.47 14.07 -24.25
C GLY A 44 1.65 14.88 -23.24
N THR A 45 0.89 14.24 -22.36
CA THR A 45 0.18 14.96 -21.27
C THR A 45 1.13 15.38 -20.15
N ALA A 46 2.16 14.58 -19.86
CA ALA A 46 3.16 14.90 -18.84
C ALA A 46 4.06 16.10 -19.21
N THR A 47 4.33 16.28 -20.51
CA THR A 47 5.17 17.39 -21.02
C THR A 47 4.35 18.57 -21.54
N GLY A 48 3.03 18.44 -21.65
CA GLY A 48 2.17 19.41 -22.34
C GLY A 48 2.35 19.42 -23.87
N LEU A 49 3.30 18.64 -24.41
CA LEU A 49 3.64 18.58 -25.84
C LEU A 49 2.70 17.65 -26.63
N GLY A 50 1.77 16.96 -25.97
CA GLY A 50 0.82 16.05 -26.61
C GLY A 50 -0.09 16.71 -27.65
N ARG A 51 -0.30 18.04 -27.57
CA ARG A 51 -1.05 18.81 -28.60
C ARG A 51 -0.25 19.00 -29.90
N ILE A 52 1.07 18.80 -29.87
CA ILE A 52 1.99 19.09 -30.97
C ILE A 52 2.33 17.82 -31.78
N GLY A 53 2.12 16.63 -31.20
CA GLY A 53 2.31 15.35 -31.88
C GLY A 53 2.69 14.20 -30.94
N LYS A 54 3.08 13.05 -31.52
CA LYS A 54 3.52 11.88 -30.76
C LYS A 54 4.89 12.16 -30.12
N VAL A 55 4.93 12.33 -28.80
CA VAL A 55 6.17 12.61 -28.05
C VAL A 55 7.01 11.34 -27.92
N THR A 56 8.18 11.34 -28.54
CA THR A 56 9.21 10.30 -28.40
C THR A 56 10.44 10.85 -27.70
N THR A 57 11.08 10.04 -26.87
CA THR A 57 12.36 10.38 -26.23
C THR A 57 13.47 10.34 -27.28
N PHE A 58 14.17 11.46 -27.49
CA PHE A 58 15.27 11.57 -28.47
C PHE A 58 16.51 10.81 -27.98
N GLU A 59 16.89 11.00 -26.71
CA GLU A 59 18.03 10.34 -26.07
C GLU A 59 17.72 10.06 -24.59
N SER A 60 18.36 9.06 -24.00
CA SER A 60 18.33 8.86 -22.54
C SER A 60 19.16 9.93 -21.86
N ALA A 61 18.66 10.54 -20.79
CA ALA A 61 19.39 11.53 -19.99
C ALA A 61 20.61 10.95 -19.21
N HIS A 62 20.97 9.69 -19.47
CA HIS A 62 22.03 8.95 -18.78
C HIS A 62 22.74 8.05 -19.78
N THR A 63 24.06 8.14 -19.80
CA THR A 63 24.98 7.25 -20.55
C THR A 63 25.39 6.02 -19.74
N ALA A 64 25.20 6.02 -18.42
CA ALA A 64 25.55 4.93 -17.50
C ALA A 64 24.32 4.35 -16.79
N ARG A 65 24.41 3.08 -16.39
CA ARG A 65 23.40 2.41 -15.56
C ARG A 65 23.33 3.13 -14.19
N ASN A 66 22.12 3.48 -13.74
CA ASN A 66 21.90 4.19 -12.48
C ASN A 66 21.15 3.27 -11.50
N TYR A 67 21.49 3.35 -10.21
CA TYR A 67 20.85 2.61 -9.12
C TYR A 67 19.32 2.73 -9.14
N ILE A 68 18.78 3.88 -9.54
CA ILE A 68 17.33 4.12 -9.68
C ILE A 68 16.68 3.21 -10.74
N LEU A 69 17.39 2.86 -11.83
CA LEU A 69 16.88 1.96 -12.87
C LEU A 69 16.88 0.48 -12.42
N ASP A 70 17.85 0.08 -11.60
CA ASP A 70 17.95 -1.30 -11.13
C ASP A 70 17.08 -1.54 -9.87
N GLU A 71 16.94 -0.55 -8.98
CA GLU A 71 16.21 -0.67 -7.70
C GLU A 71 14.74 -0.21 -7.80
N MET A 72 14.41 0.82 -8.58
CA MET A 72 13.03 1.38 -8.63
C MET A 72 12.19 0.92 -9.81
N VAL A 73 12.79 0.34 -10.86
CA VAL A 73 12.06 -0.04 -12.08
C VAL A 73 11.75 -1.54 -12.15
N HIS A 74 12.34 -2.39 -11.29
CA HIS A 74 12.13 -3.84 -11.42
C HIS A 74 12.09 -4.66 -10.10
N ILE A 75 10.92 -5.28 -9.90
CA ILE A 75 10.70 -6.70 -9.51
C ILE A 75 10.29 -7.03 -8.06
N VAL A 76 10.67 -6.29 -7.01
CA VAL A 76 10.40 -6.81 -5.64
C VAL A 76 8.91 -6.76 -5.27
N GLY A 77 8.18 -5.74 -5.72
CA GLY A 77 6.77 -5.54 -5.35
C GLY A 77 5.83 -6.65 -5.80
N ARG A 78 5.84 -7.05 -7.08
CA ARG A 78 4.78 -7.94 -7.62
C ARG A 78 4.90 -9.39 -7.13
N LYS A 79 6.10 -9.98 -7.09
CA LYS A 79 6.29 -11.40 -6.71
C LYS A 79 5.91 -11.71 -5.26
N HIS A 80 6.09 -10.73 -4.36
CA HIS A 80 5.78 -10.89 -2.93
C HIS A 80 4.55 -10.11 -2.47
N SER A 81 3.93 -9.29 -3.33
CA SER A 81 2.73 -8.48 -3.02
C SER A 81 1.64 -9.29 -2.32
N GLN A 82 1.23 -10.43 -2.89
CA GLN A 82 0.16 -11.26 -2.34
C GLN A 82 0.51 -11.82 -0.96
N LYS A 83 1.76 -12.28 -0.77
CA LYS A 83 2.23 -12.76 0.55
C LYS A 83 2.20 -11.64 1.58
N LEU A 84 2.61 -10.43 1.20
CA LEU A 84 2.58 -9.27 2.09
C LEU A 84 1.16 -8.77 2.36
N ARG A 85 0.25 -8.80 1.39
CA ARG A 85 -1.18 -8.49 1.60
C ARG A 85 -1.78 -9.43 2.65
N MET A 86 -1.44 -10.72 2.60
CA MET A 86 -1.86 -11.70 3.60
C MET A 86 -1.29 -11.38 4.98
N ILE A 87 0.03 -11.16 5.09
CA ILE A 87 0.68 -10.79 6.36
C ILE A 87 0.08 -9.49 6.91
N ALA A 88 -0.05 -8.46 6.09
CA ALA A 88 -0.66 -7.19 6.45
C ALA A 88 -2.09 -7.39 6.94
N THR A 89 -2.93 -8.16 6.25
CA THR A 89 -4.32 -8.43 6.68
C THR A 89 -4.36 -9.13 8.05
N ILE A 90 -3.52 -10.15 8.23
CA ILE A 90 -3.49 -10.95 9.46
C ILE A 90 -3.12 -10.08 10.66
N PHE A 91 -2.03 -9.31 10.57
CA PHE A 91 -1.53 -8.50 11.67
C PHE A 91 -2.28 -7.17 11.82
N LEU A 92 -2.72 -6.55 10.72
CA LEU A 92 -3.44 -5.27 10.74
C LEU A 92 -4.83 -5.44 11.35
N GLY A 93 -5.43 -6.63 11.29
CA GLY A 93 -6.64 -6.77 12.09
C GLY A 93 -7.20 -8.15 12.36
N VAL A 94 -6.85 -9.24 11.65
CA VAL A 94 -7.37 -10.57 12.06
C VAL A 94 -6.95 -10.88 13.50
N ILE A 95 -5.65 -10.77 13.81
CA ILE A 95 -5.14 -11.02 15.16
C ILE A 95 -5.71 -9.99 16.16
N PRO A 96 -5.61 -8.65 15.95
CA PRO A 96 -6.19 -7.67 16.86
C PRO A 96 -7.70 -7.85 17.11
N VAL A 97 -8.49 -8.17 16.08
CA VAL A 97 -9.94 -8.39 16.23
C VAL A 97 -10.22 -9.61 17.07
N LEU A 98 -9.53 -10.74 16.82
CA LEU A 98 -9.69 -11.94 17.62
C LEU A 98 -9.31 -11.68 19.09
N LEU A 99 -8.20 -10.98 19.33
CA LEU A 99 -7.77 -10.61 20.67
C LEU A 99 -8.82 -9.73 21.39
N LEU A 100 -9.36 -8.71 20.71
CA LEU A 100 -10.26 -7.75 21.34
C LEU A 100 -11.72 -8.22 21.47
N LEU A 101 -12.16 -9.16 20.63
CA LEU A 101 -13.53 -9.68 20.65
C LEU A 101 -13.68 -10.97 21.48
N LEU A 102 -12.66 -11.84 21.51
CA LEU A 102 -12.75 -13.13 22.19
C LEU A 102 -12.19 -13.12 23.61
N LEU A 103 -11.19 -12.27 23.91
CA LEU A 103 -10.59 -12.22 25.24
C LEU A 103 -11.22 -11.09 26.08
N PRO A 104 -11.25 -11.23 27.41
CA PRO A 104 -11.62 -10.16 28.31
C PRO A 104 -10.73 -8.93 28.13
N ALA A 105 -11.34 -7.74 28.17
CA ALA A 105 -10.63 -6.48 28.08
C ALA A 105 -9.64 -6.35 29.25
N SER A 106 -8.36 -6.35 28.93
CA SER A 106 -7.27 -6.23 29.89
C SER A 106 -6.07 -5.53 29.25
N MET A 107 -5.22 -4.92 30.07
CA MET A 107 -4.04 -4.19 29.58
C MET A 107 -3.11 -5.06 28.73
N PRO A 108 -2.79 -6.33 29.08
CA PRO A 108 -1.94 -7.17 28.25
C PRO A 108 -2.56 -7.45 26.88
N VAL A 109 -3.87 -7.71 26.83
CA VAL A 109 -4.60 -7.94 25.57
C VAL A 109 -4.58 -6.69 24.69
N ALA A 110 -4.76 -5.50 25.28
CA ALA A 110 -4.71 -4.24 24.54
C ALA A 110 -3.31 -3.97 23.95
N ILE A 111 -2.24 -4.24 24.72
CA ILE A 111 -0.85 -4.10 24.25
C ILE A 111 -0.55 -5.07 23.11
N LEU A 112 -0.93 -6.34 23.25
CA LEU A 112 -0.73 -7.34 22.21
C LEU A 112 -1.49 -6.98 20.92
N ALA A 113 -2.74 -6.53 21.06
CA ALA A 113 -3.53 -6.06 19.92
C ALA A 113 -2.87 -4.85 19.24
N LEU A 114 -2.36 -3.88 20.02
CA LEU A 114 -1.66 -2.71 19.49
C LEU A 114 -0.39 -3.09 18.73
N VAL A 115 0.47 -3.89 19.33
CA VAL A 115 1.74 -4.32 18.72
C VAL A 115 1.48 -5.11 17.44
N SER A 116 0.54 -6.05 17.47
CA SER A 116 0.13 -6.81 16.29
C SER A 116 -0.37 -5.88 15.18
N HIS A 117 -1.25 -4.94 15.52
CA HIS A 117 -1.78 -3.94 14.60
C HIS A 117 -0.67 -3.08 13.96
N MET A 118 0.33 -2.66 14.75
CA MET A 118 1.46 -1.89 14.25
C MET A 118 2.30 -2.68 13.23
N VAL A 119 2.57 -3.96 13.47
CA VAL A 119 3.28 -4.82 12.52
C VAL A 119 2.54 -4.88 11.17
N GLY A 120 1.22 -5.06 11.21
CA GLY A 120 0.39 -5.06 10.01
C GLY A 120 0.37 -3.72 9.29
N LEU A 121 0.36 -2.62 10.04
CA LEU A 121 0.44 -1.26 9.49
C LEU A 121 1.74 -1.05 8.72
N PHE A 122 2.89 -1.41 9.30
CA PHE A 122 4.18 -1.29 8.61
C PHE A 122 4.23 -2.16 7.35
N ALA A 123 3.74 -3.39 7.41
CA ALA A 123 3.65 -4.26 6.23
C ALA A 123 2.77 -3.65 5.13
N SER A 124 1.60 -3.10 5.49
CA SER A 124 0.70 -2.44 4.54
C SER A 124 1.30 -1.17 3.94
N ARG A 125 2.06 -0.39 4.71
CA ARG A 125 2.72 0.84 4.23
C ARG A 125 3.88 0.51 3.31
N TRP A 126 4.70 -0.47 3.67
CA TRP A 126 5.77 -0.96 2.81
C TRP A 126 5.22 -1.49 1.48
N LEU A 127 4.13 -2.25 1.52
CA LEU A 127 3.46 -2.76 0.32
C LEU A 127 2.99 -1.62 -0.59
N PHE A 128 2.40 -0.57 -0.04
CA PHE A 128 1.99 0.60 -0.82
C PHE A 128 3.17 1.24 -1.56
N PHE A 129 4.33 1.39 -0.91
CA PHE A 129 5.53 1.91 -1.58
C PHE A 129 6.08 0.95 -2.63
N ALA A 130 6.02 -0.36 -2.37
CA ALA A 130 6.48 -1.37 -3.32
C ALA A 130 5.57 -1.51 -4.55
N GLU A 131 4.28 -1.21 -4.41
CA GLU A 131 3.28 -1.23 -5.49
C GLU A 131 3.12 0.12 -6.21
N ALA A 132 3.59 1.22 -5.60
CA ALA A 132 3.51 2.54 -6.23
C ALA A 132 4.40 2.58 -7.49
N GLU A 133 3.78 2.49 -8.66
CA GLU A 133 4.45 2.84 -9.91
C GLU A 133 4.78 4.33 -9.87
N HIS A 134 6.06 4.64 -9.65
CA HIS A 134 6.53 6.02 -9.74
C HIS A 134 6.28 6.53 -11.16
N VAL A 135 5.62 7.69 -11.31
CA VAL A 135 5.43 8.41 -12.59
C VAL A 135 6.73 8.63 -13.37
N VAL A 136 7.88 8.53 -12.70
CA VAL A 136 9.21 8.45 -13.29
C VAL A 136 9.35 7.28 -14.28
N SER A 137 8.64 6.17 -14.07
CA SER A 137 8.60 5.06 -15.02
C SER A 137 8.03 5.49 -16.37
N LEU A 138 7.10 6.46 -16.45
CA LEU A 138 6.57 6.98 -17.72
C LEU A 138 7.64 7.74 -18.52
N TYR A 139 8.62 8.35 -17.84
CA TYR A 139 9.79 8.96 -18.49
C TYR A 139 10.76 7.90 -19.04
N TYR A 140 10.92 6.79 -18.31
CA TYR A 140 11.90 5.72 -18.63
C TYR A 140 11.33 4.51 -19.35
N GLN A 141 10.00 4.45 -19.56
CA GLN A 141 9.37 3.38 -20.31
C GLN A 141 9.91 3.42 -21.74
N ARG A 142 10.79 2.45 -21.99
CA ARG A 142 11.39 2.09 -23.26
C ARG A 142 10.31 2.07 -24.33
N GLY A 143 10.55 2.84 -25.39
CA GLY A 143 10.03 2.48 -26.71
C GLY A 143 10.70 1.20 -27.16
#